data_AF-A0A484MHX7-F1
#
_entry.id   AF-A0A484MHX7-F1
#
_cell.length_a   1.000
_cell.length_b   1.000
_cell.length_c   1.000
_cell.angle_alpha   90.00
_cell.angle_beta   90.00
_cell.angle_gamma   90.00
#
_symmetry.space_group_name_H-M   'P 1'
#
loop_
_entity.id
_entity.type
_entity.pdbx_description
1 polymer ?
#
loop_
_entity_poly.entity_id
_entity_poly.type
_entity_poly.pdbx_seq_one_letter_code
_entity_poly.pdbx_strand_id
1 'polypeptide(L)'
;MEQRLANEWRMTVNEKKFIETALLSDIRVDRRQPFDYRKLTIKFGREDGSSEVQLGKTHVMGFVTSKLVQPYRDRPNEGSFAIYTEFSPMADPSFEAGRPVESAIELGRIIDRGLRCSLFLEL
;
A
#
# COMPACT_ATOMS: atom_id res chain seq x y z
N MET A 1 -24.93 17.48 -10.43
CA MET A 1 -25.07 17.04 -9.03
C MET A 1 -23.65 16.78 -8.56
N GLU A 2 -23.05 17.81 -7.97
CA GLU A 2 -21.64 17.86 -7.62
C GLU A 2 -21.42 16.93 -6.43
N GLN A 3 -20.89 15.73 -6.69
CA GLN A 3 -20.51 14.81 -5.62
C GLN A 3 -19.50 15.55 -4.75
N ARG A 4 -19.91 15.83 -3.50
CA ARG A 4 -19.03 16.38 -2.47
C ARG A 4 -17.82 15.46 -2.37
N LEU A 5 -16.69 15.89 -2.93
CA LEU A 5 -15.38 15.31 -2.63
C LEU A 5 -15.22 15.41 -1.12
N ALA A 6 -15.40 14.30 -0.41
CA ALA A 6 -15.27 14.24 1.03
C ALA A 6 -13.80 14.53 1.38
N ASN A 7 -13.55 15.77 1.81
CA ASN A 7 -12.30 16.27 2.37
C ASN A 7 -11.04 15.99 1.53
N GLU A 8 -10.83 16.74 0.44
CA GLU A 8 -9.45 17.05 0.05
C GLU A 8 -8.79 17.79 1.23
N TRP A 9 -7.78 17.19 1.85
CA TRP A 9 -6.89 17.92 2.75
C TRP A 9 -6.16 19.01 1.95
N ARG A 10 -6.77 20.19 1.90
CA ARG A 10 -6.16 21.38 1.31
C ARG A 10 -5.15 21.93 2.31
N MET A 11 -3.89 21.56 2.08
CA MET A 11 -2.75 22.15 2.77
C MET A 11 -2.78 23.67 2.62
N THR A 12 -2.66 24.39 3.74
CA THR A 12 -2.60 25.85 3.69
C THR A 12 -1.28 26.29 3.04
N VAL A 13 -1.29 27.49 2.45
CA VAL A 13 -0.08 28.08 1.82
C VAL A 13 1.04 28.23 2.86
N ASN A 14 0.69 28.49 4.11
CA ASN A 14 1.65 28.64 5.21
C ASN A 14 2.31 27.31 5.58
N GLU A 15 1.53 26.23 5.70
CA GLU A 15 2.08 24.90 6.00
C GLU A 15 3.01 24.42 4.88
N LYS A 16 2.62 24.65 3.61
CA LYS A 16 3.48 24.32 2.47
C LYS A 16 4.82 25.06 2.51
N LYS A 17 4.79 26.40 2.68
CA LYS A 17 6.01 27.21 2.79
C LYS A 17 6.88 26.83 3.98
N PHE A 18 6.25 26.46 5.10
CA PHE A 18 6.97 26.01 6.30
C PHE A 18 7.73 24.71 6.04
N ILE A 19 7.08 23.73 5.41
CA ILE A 19 7.73 22.45 5.06
C ILE A 19 8.88 22.68 4.08
N GLU A 20 8.70 23.52 3.06
CA GLU A 20 9.76 23.88 2.10
C GLU A 20 10.98 24.52 2.79
N THR A 21 10.73 25.47 3.71
CA THR A 21 11.80 26.15 4.47
C THR A 21 12.54 25.18 5.40
N ALA A 22 11.81 24.26 6.04
CA ALA A 22 12.39 23.25 6.93
C ALA A 22 13.28 22.26 6.16
N LEU A 23 12.85 21.84 4.97
CA LEU A 23 13.64 20.95 4.10
C LEU A 23 14.92 21.62 3.59
N LEU A 24 14.90 22.92 3.30
CA LEU A 24 16.12 23.69 2.97
C LEU A 24 17.14 23.72 4.12
N SER A 25 16.66 23.60 5.35
CA SER A 25 17.48 23.55 6.55
C SER A 25 17.86 22.11 6.96
N ASP A 26 17.58 21.13 6.10
CA ASP A 26 17.77 19.68 6.32
C ASP A 26 17.03 19.12 7.55
N ILE A 27 15.94 19.78 7.95
CA ILE A 27 15.13 19.40 9.11
C ILE A 27 13.76 18.91 8.63
N ARG A 28 13.41 17.69 9.04
CA ARG A 28 12.06 17.13 8.85
C ARG A 28 11.15 17.52 10.01
N VAL A 29 9.85 17.62 9.73
CA VAL A 29 8.81 17.96 10.73
C VAL A 29 8.79 16.98 11.91
N ASP A 30 9.16 15.73 11.66
CA ASP A 30 9.22 14.65 12.64
C ASP A 30 10.63 14.43 13.23
N ARG A 31 11.57 15.35 12.97
CA ARG A 31 12.96 15.36 13.48
C ARG A 31 13.80 14.11 13.13
N ARG A 32 13.40 13.35 12.11
CA ARG A 32 14.16 12.21 11.60
C ARG A 32 15.22 12.69 10.61
N GLN A 33 16.27 11.89 10.38
CA GLN A 33 17.22 12.18 9.31
C GLN A 33 16.57 11.96 7.92
N PRO A 34 17.14 12.51 6.84
CA PRO A 34 16.61 12.33 5.49
C PRO A 34 16.46 10.86 5.07
N PHE A 35 17.41 10.01 5.48
CA PHE A 35 17.46 8.59 5.11
C PHE A 35 16.83 7.65 6.16
N ASP A 36 16.31 8.19 7.26
CA ASP A 36 15.69 7.37 8.31
C ASP A 36 14.25 6.99 7.98
N TYR A 37 13.96 5.69 8.12
CA TYR A 37 12.60 5.17 8.04
C TYR A 37 11.78 5.50 9.28
N ARG A 38 10.45 5.39 9.17
CA ARG A 38 9.57 5.43 10.34
C ARG A 38 9.74 4.11 11.10
N LYS A 39 9.40 4.09 12.39
CA LYS A 39 9.40 2.86 13.17
C LYS A 39 8.55 1.79 12.48
N LEU A 40 9.19 0.70 12.07
CA LEU A 40 8.56 -0.47 11.49
C LEU A 40 8.21 -1.46 12.61
N THR A 41 6.96 -1.90 12.65
CA THR A 41 6.49 -2.95 13.56
C THR A 41 5.75 -3.98 12.74
N ILE A 42 6.18 -5.23 12.82
CA ILE A 42 5.54 -6.36 12.14
C ILE A 42 4.92 -7.23 13.22
N LYS A 43 3.62 -7.51 13.09
CA LYS A 43 2.90 -8.45 13.94
C LYS A 43 2.36 -9.56 13.07
N PHE A 44 2.58 -10.79 13.50
CA PHE A 44 2.00 -11.96 12.85
C PHE A 44 0.68 -12.29 13.55
N GLY A 45 -0.34 -12.63 12.77
CA GLY A 45 -1.62 -13.05 13.32
C GLY A 45 -1.55 -14.45 13.90
N ARG A 46 -2.68 -14.93 14.44
CA ARG A 46 -2.80 -16.30 14.95
C ARG A 46 -2.89 -17.34 13.83
N GLU A 47 -3.39 -16.92 12.67
CA GLU A 47 -3.58 -17.78 11.51
C GLU A 47 -2.40 -17.65 10.56
N ASP A 48 -1.94 -18.79 10.03
CA ASP A 48 -0.89 -18.84 9.03
C ASP A 48 -1.33 -18.06 7.78
N GLY A 49 -0.42 -17.23 7.26
CA GLY A 49 -0.70 -16.38 6.10
C GLY A 49 -1.31 -15.02 6.44
N SER A 50 -1.52 -14.68 7.72
CA SER A 50 -1.93 -13.33 8.15
C SER A 50 -0.76 -12.52 8.71
N SER A 51 -0.58 -11.30 8.22
CA SER A 51 0.47 -10.39 8.69
C SER A 51 0.00 -8.95 8.75
N GLU A 52 0.39 -8.26 9.81
CA GLU A 52 0.05 -6.88 10.08
C GLU A 52 1.34 -6.07 10.13
N VAL A 53 1.50 -5.10 9.23
CA VAL A 53 2.70 -4.26 9.13
C VAL A 53 2.34 -2.81 9.40
N GLN A 54 3.00 -2.22 10.39
CA GLN A 54 2.86 -0.82 10.76
C GLN A 54 4.15 -0.06 10.47
N LEU A 55 4.06 0.99 9.65
CA LEU A 55 5.13 1.93 9.37
C LEU A 55 4.75 3.31 9.93
N GLY A 56 5.06 3.53 11.21
CA GLY A 56 4.60 4.70 11.96
C GLY A 56 3.08 4.76 12.05
N LYS A 57 2.44 5.69 11.32
CA LYS A 57 0.98 5.85 11.26
C LYS A 57 0.34 5.09 10.09
N THR A 58 1.13 4.53 9.18
CA THR A 58 0.64 3.78 8.04
C THR A 58 0.50 2.32 8.43
N HIS A 59 -0.67 1.74 8.19
CA HIS A 59 -1.00 0.39 8.62
C HIS A 59 -1.51 -0.43 7.43
N VAL A 60 -0.93 -1.62 7.24
CA VAL A 60 -1.27 -2.54 6.15
C VAL A 60 -1.50 -3.92 6.73
N MET A 61 -2.55 -4.59 6.25
CA MET A 61 -2.85 -5.98 6.55
C MET A 61 -2.67 -6.81 5.27
N GLY A 62 -1.96 -7.91 5.37
CA GLY A 62 -1.74 -8.86 4.28
C GLY A 62 -2.27 -10.23 4.64
N PHE A 63 -3.02 -10.82 3.70
CA PHE A 63 -3.51 -12.19 3.79
C PHE A 63 -3.05 -12.98 2.56
N VAL A 64 -2.55 -14.19 2.79
CA VAL A 64 -2.17 -15.12 1.74
C VAL A 64 -3.07 -16.35 1.83
N THR A 65 -3.77 -16.63 0.73
CA THR A 65 -4.66 -17.79 0.63
C THR A 65 -4.25 -18.61 -0.60
N SER A 66 -4.02 -19.90 -0.40
CA SER A 66 -3.74 -20.86 -1.47
C SER A 66 -4.95 -21.74 -1.76
N LYS A 67 -5.22 -22.03 -3.04
CA LYS A 67 -6.26 -22.97 -3.47
C LYS A 67 -5.71 -23.88 -4.56
N LEU A 68 -6.11 -25.14 -4.54
CA LEU A 68 -5.82 -26.08 -5.62
C LEU A 68 -6.82 -25.84 -6.76
N VAL A 69 -6.33 -25.43 -7.93
CA VAL A 69 -7.13 -25.13 -9.12
C VAL A 69 -6.45 -25.76 -10.33
N GLN A 70 -7.23 -26.15 -11.34
CA GLN A 70 -6.67 -26.64 -12.60
C GLN A 70 -5.86 -25.53 -13.28
N PRO A 71 -4.60 -25.80 -13.69
CA PRO A 71 -3.78 -24.80 -14.35
C PRO A 71 -4.36 -24.41 -15.71
N TYR A 72 -3.96 -23.23 -16.19
CA TYR A 72 -4.35 -22.78 -17.53
C TYR A 72 -3.81 -23.73 -18.60
N ARG A 73 -4.59 -23.95 -19.67
CA ARG A 73 -4.20 -24.82 -20.78
C ARG A 73 -2.89 -24.39 -21.45
N ASP A 74 -2.61 -23.08 -21.43
CA ASP A 74 -1.41 -22.50 -22.03
C ASP A 74 -0.13 -22.82 -21.23
N ARG A 75 -0.26 -23.06 -19.91
CA ARG A 75 0.86 -23.38 -19.00
C ARG A 75 0.45 -24.43 -17.97
N PRO A 76 0.47 -25.72 -18.33
CA PRO A 76 0.04 -26.79 -17.42
C PRO A 76 1.04 -27.08 -16.29
N ASN A 77 2.30 -26.63 -16.42
CA ASN A 77 3.37 -26.94 -15.47
C ASN A 77 3.66 -25.81 -14.46
N GLU A 78 2.91 -24.70 -14.50
CA GLU A 78 3.13 -23.55 -13.62
C GLU A 78 1.84 -23.21 -12.86
N GLY A 79 1.99 -22.87 -11.59
CA GLY A 79 0.96 -22.28 -10.75
C GLY A 79 0.60 -20.84 -11.16
N SER A 80 -0.60 -20.41 -10.81
CA SER A 80 -1.03 -19.02 -10.97
C SER A 80 -1.10 -18.34 -9.62
N PHE A 81 -0.53 -17.14 -9.52
CA PHE A 81 -0.72 -16.24 -8.39
C PHE A 81 -1.29 -14.91 -8.88
N ALA A 82 -2.11 -14.30 -8.04
CA ALA A 82 -2.68 -12.98 -8.26
C ALA A 82 -2.59 -12.18 -6.96
N ILE A 83 -2.33 -10.89 -7.09
CA ILE A 83 -2.22 -9.96 -5.97
C ILE A 83 -3.36 -8.97 -6.07
N TYR A 84 -4.08 -8.82 -4.97
CA TYR A 84 -5.18 -7.88 -4.85
C TYR A 84 -4.81 -6.85 -3.79
N THR A 85 -4.96 -5.58 -4.14
CA THR A 85 -4.72 -4.47 -3.23
C THR A 85 -5.99 -3.65 -3.16
N GLU A 86 -6.50 -3.48 -1.94
CA GLU A 86 -7.69 -2.69 -1.67
C GLU A 86 -7.38 -1.60 -0.65
N PHE A 87 -8.04 -0.44 -0.82
CA PHE A 87 -8.01 0.62 0.19
C PHE A 87 -9.34 0.60 0.93
N SER A 88 -9.25 0.33 2.23
CA SER A 88 -10.41 0.37 3.10
C SER A 88 -10.88 1.82 3.29
N PRO A 89 -12.20 2.10 3.29
CA PRO A 89 -12.76 3.39 3.70
C PRO A 89 -12.35 3.82 5.11
N MET A 90 -11.87 2.88 5.94
CA MET A 90 -11.33 3.18 7.27
C MET A 90 -9.95 3.86 7.21
N ALA A 91 -9.22 3.74 6.11
CA ALA A 91 -7.87 4.29 5.97
C ALA A 91 -7.90 5.78 5.66
N ASP A 92 -8.84 6.24 4.83
CA ASP A 92 -9.03 7.64 4.48
C ASP A 92 -10.47 7.91 4.04
N PRO A 93 -11.10 9.03 4.43
CA PRO A 93 -12.45 9.38 4.00
C PRO A 93 -12.61 9.59 2.49
N SER A 94 -11.53 9.79 1.74
CA SER A 94 -11.55 9.84 0.28
C SER A 94 -11.70 8.47 -0.38
N PHE A 95 -11.52 7.38 0.36
CA PHE A 95 -11.67 6.03 -0.17
C PHE A 95 -13.13 5.57 -0.05
N GLU A 96 -13.78 5.39 -1.20
CA GLU A 96 -15.14 4.84 -1.27
C GLU A 96 -15.13 3.31 -1.38
N ALA A 97 -16.08 2.66 -0.71
CA ALA A 97 -16.24 1.21 -0.79
C ALA A 97 -16.69 0.79 -2.20
N GLY A 98 -15.96 -0.14 -2.82
CA GLY A 98 -16.36 -0.81 -4.06
C GLY A 98 -15.86 -0.17 -5.36
N ARG A 99 -15.38 1.08 -5.36
CA ARG A 99 -14.68 1.65 -6.51
C ARG A 99 -13.18 1.56 -6.28
N PRO A 100 -12.43 0.72 -7.04
CA PRO A 100 -10.98 0.71 -6.93
C PRO A 100 -10.46 2.07 -7.42
N VAL A 101 -9.78 2.78 -6.51
CA VAL A 101 -9.08 4.02 -6.82
C VAL A 101 -7.93 3.71 -7.76
N GLU A 102 -7.62 4.62 -8.68
CA GLU A 102 -6.50 4.47 -9.63
C GLU A 102 -5.19 4.12 -8.92
N SER A 103 -4.92 4.77 -7.79
CA SER A 103 -3.75 4.51 -6.96
C SER A 103 -3.68 3.09 -6.39
N ALA A 104 -4.82 2.46 -6.09
CA ALA A 104 -4.85 1.05 -5.63
C ALA A 104 -4.51 0.09 -6.78
N ILE A 105 -5.02 0.37 -7.97
CA ILE A 105 -4.75 -0.41 -9.18
C ILE A 105 -3.28 -0.29 -9.57
N GLU A 106 -2.73 0.93 -9.53
CA GLU A 106 -1.32 1.18 -9.81
C GLU A 106 -0.42 0.45 -8.82
N LEU A 107 -0.71 0.56 -7.52
CA LEU A 107 0.04 -0.10 -6.46
C LEU A 107 0.05 -1.63 -6.65
N GLY A 108 -1.11 -2.24 -6.90
CA GLY A 108 -1.21 -3.67 -7.18
C GLY A 108 -0.40 -4.10 -8.40
N ARG A 109 -0.41 -3.31 -9.48
CA ARG A 109 0.38 -3.58 -10.69
C ARG A 109 1.89 -3.43 -10.48
N ILE A 110 2.33 -2.52 -9.63
CA ILE A 110 3.75 -2.35 -9.30
C ILE A 110 4.22 -3.56 -8.48
N ILE A 111 3.42 -3.99 -7.51
CA ILE A 111 3.75 -5.14 -6.65
C ILE A 111 3.76 -6.43 -7.47
N ASP A 112 2.76 -6.68 -8.33
CA ASP A 112 2.74 -7.86 -9.20
C ASP A 112 3.96 -7.88 -10.12
N ARG A 113 4.32 -6.76 -10.75
CA ARG A 113 5.54 -6.66 -11.56
C ARG A 113 6.81 -6.94 -10.74
N GLY A 114 6.93 -6.37 -9.55
CA GLY A 114 8.08 -6.58 -8.68
C GLY A 114 8.27 -8.05 -8.28
N LEU A 115 7.19 -8.74 -7.92
CA LEU A 115 7.24 -10.12 -7.49
C LEU A 115 7.38 -11.11 -8.66
N ARG A 116 6.74 -10.83 -9.80
CA ARG A 116 6.84 -11.67 -10.99
C ARG A 116 8.22 -11.59 -11.65
N CYS A 117 8.82 -10.40 -11.71
CA CYS A 117 10.15 -10.22 -12.30
C CYS A 117 11.29 -10.77 -11.44
N SER A 118 11.09 -10.89 -10.13
CA SER A 118 12.12 -11.38 -9.20
C SER A 118 12.20 -12.92 -9.13
N LEU A 119 11.30 -13.66 -9.79
CA LEU A 119 11.21 -15.14 -9.71
C LEU A 119 11.18 -15.63 -8.25
N PHE A 120 10.65 -14.81 -7.33
CA PHE A 120 10.70 -15.08 -5.90
C PHE A 120 9.85 -16.29 -5.49
N LEU A 121 8.81 -16.58 -6.27
CA LEU A 121 7.95 -17.74 -6.09
C LEU A 121 8.25 -18.73 -7.21
N GLU A 122 8.65 -19.94 -6.83
CA GLU A 122 8.64 -21.09 -7.73
C GLU A 122 7.18 -21.54 -7.87
N LEU A 123 6.61 -21.31 -9.06
CA LEU A 123 5.23 -21.62 -9.41
C LEU A 123 5.17 -22.87 -10.26
#